data_AF-G7VI28-F1
#
_entry.id   AF-G7VI28-F1
#
_cell.length_a   1.000
_cell.length_b   1.000
_cell.length_c   1.000
_cell.angle_alpha   90.00
_cell.angle_beta   90.00
_cell.angle_gamma   90.00
#
_symmetry.space_group_name_H-M   'P 1'
#
loop_
_entity.id
_entity.type
_entity.pdbx_description
1 polymer ?
#
loop_
_entity_poly.entity_id
_entity_poly.type
_entity_poly.pdbx_seq_one_letter_code
_entity_poly.pdbx_strand_id
1 'polypeptide(L)'
;MFKYGASSMYVSGDLGVLAQEALRVAVESVLGKLREGKKLSTEDIFLLYLATIGKELDEIRREIAEVNQRIDQTNRRIDEISKKIDETNMRIDETNKRIDAIAQELGRRIDETNKRIDGVYALLLDMQKLLVEIARKS
;
A
#
# COMPACT_ATOMS: atom_id res chain seq x y z
N MET A 1 -1.35 -31.75 9.02
CA MET A 1 -0.53 -32.07 10.21
C MET A 1 0.26 -30.84 10.62
N PHE A 2 -0.22 -30.04 11.57
CA PHE A 2 0.59 -29.05 12.30
C PHE A 2 -0.07 -28.84 13.68
N LYS A 3 0.27 -29.71 14.63
CA LYS A 3 -0.13 -29.62 16.04
C LYS A 3 1.12 -29.87 16.91
N TYR A 4 2.09 -28.95 16.86
CA TYR A 4 3.23 -28.93 17.80
C TYR A 4 3.67 -27.47 17.99
N GLY A 5 2.97 -26.72 18.84
CA GLY A 5 3.33 -25.34 19.14
C GLY A 5 2.79 -24.78 20.45
N ALA A 6 1.69 -25.31 20.99
CA ALA A 6 1.04 -24.71 22.15
C ALA A 6 1.69 -25.07 23.51
N SER A 7 2.29 -26.24 23.68
CA SER A 7 2.79 -26.68 25.00
C SER A 7 4.17 -26.16 25.40
N SER A 8 5.00 -25.71 24.45
CA SER A 8 6.33 -25.17 24.75
C SER A 8 6.29 -23.71 25.25
N MET A 9 5.22 -22.99 24.97
CA MET A 9 5.13 -21.53 25.18
C MET A 9 4.77 -21.17 26.63
N TYR A 10 4.00 -22.02 27.33
CA TYR A 10 3.61 -21.81 28.72
C TYR A 10 4.76 -22.08 29.70
N VAL A 11 5.54 -23.14 29.48
CA VAL A 11 6.67 -23.50 30.36
C VAL A 11 7.81 -22.49 30.28
N SER A 12 8.07 -21.90 29.10
CA SER A 12 9.09 -20.85 28.93
C SER A 12 8.67 -19.50 29.53
N GLY A 13 7.37 -19.20 29.56
CA GLY A 13 6.84 -17.96 30.11
C GLY A 13 7.00 -17.88 31.63
N ASP A 14 6.61 -18.93 32.34
CA ASP A 14 6.73 -19.01 33.80
C ASP A 14 8.19 -19.03 34.26
N LEU A 15 9.07 -19.74 33.53
CA LEU A 15 10.50 -19.76 33.85
C LEU A 15 11.17 -18.39 33.65
N GLY A 16 10.75 -17.63 32.63
CA GLY A 16 11.28 -16.30 32.34
C GLY A 16 10.92 -15.27 33.41
N VAL A 17 9.66 -15.28 33.87
CA VAL A 17 9.19 -14.39 34.96
C VAL A 17 9.92 -14.70 36.26
N LEU A 18 10.07 -15.99 36.60
CA LEU A 18 10.80 -16.40 37.79
C LEU A 18 12.29 -16.01 37.72
N ALA A 19 12.92 -16.15 36.56
CA ALA A 19 14.31 -15.74 36.36
C ALA A 19 14.51 -14.22 36.45
N GLN A 20 13.58 -13.43 35.91
CA GLN A 20 13.61 -11.97 36.02
C GLN A 20 13.47 -11.51 37.47
N GLU A 21 12.54 -12.11 38.22
CA GLU A 21 12.35 -11.75 39.63
C GLU A 21 13.55 -12.17 40.48
N ALA A 22 14.13 -13.35 40.23
CA ALA A 22 15.36 -13.79 40.90
C ALA A 22 16.54 -12.85 40.61
N LEU A 23 16.71 -12.42 39.35
CA LEU A 23 17.74 -11.47 38.96
C LEU A 23 17.52 -10.10 39.63
N ARG A 24 16.28 -9.62 39.68
CA ARG A 24 15.92 -8.37 40.35
C ARG A 24 16.29 -8.41 41.84
N VAL A 25 15.89 -9.45 42.56
CA VAL A 25 16.21 -9.62 43.98
C VAL A 25 17.72 -9.68 44.21
N ALA A 26 18.45 -10.39 43.34
CA ALA A 26 19.91 -10.47 43.41
C ALA A 26 20.56 -9.09 43.20
N VAL A 27 20.09 -8.31 42.23
CA VAL A 27 20.57 -6.95 41.95
C VAL A 27 20.26 -6.00 43.11
N GLU A 28 19.08 -6.08 43.72
CA GLU A 28 18.73 -5.28 44.89
C GLU A 28 19.69 -5.54 46.06
N SER A 29 20.09 -6.80 46.26
CA SER A 29 21.12 -7.17 47.25
C SER A 29 22.50 -6.55 46.92
N VAL A 30 22.91 -6.61 45.65
CA VAL A 30 24.17 -5.98 45.17
C VAL A 30 24.15 -4.47 45.40
N LEU A 31 23.03 -3.80 45.09
CA LEU A 31 22.84 -2.38 45.33
C LEU A 31 22.88 -2.03 46.83
N GLY A 32 22.38 -2.92 47.69
CA GLY A 32 22.51 -2.80 49.15
C GLY A 32 23.97 -2.80 49.60
N LYS A 33 24.77 -3.78 49.15
CA LYS A 33 26.23 -3.83 49.43
C LYS A 33 26.93 -2.55 48.98
N LEU A 34 26.59 -2.06 47.77
CA LEU A 34 27.17 -0.84 47.22
C LEU A 34 26.85 0.39 48.08
N ARG A 35 25.60 0.54 48.53
CA ARG A 35 25.16 1.64 49.40
C ARG A 35 25.85 1.63 50.77
N GLU A 36 26.12 0.44 51.29
CA GLU A 36 26.86 0.24 52.55
C GLU A 36 28.38 0.43 52.39
N GLY A 37 28.88 0.71 51.18
CA GLY A 37 30.30 0.87 50.90
C GLY A 37 31.09 -0.44 50.92
N LYS A 38 30.41 -1.59 50.83
CA LYS A 38 31.06 -2.91 50.77
C LYS A 38 31.69 -3.15 49.40
N LYS A 39 32.84 -3.82 49.39
CA LYS A 39 33.49 -4.24 48.15
C LYS A 39 32.62 -5.29 47.43
N LEU A 40 32.33 -5.04 46.16
CA LEU A 40 31.59 -5.98 45.31
C LEU A 40 32.48 -7.16 44.89
N SER A 41 31.90 -8.36 44.84
CA SER A 41 32.56 -9.53 44.26
C SER A 41 32.46 -9.53 42.73
N THR A 42 33.14 -10.47 42.09
CA THR A 42 33.03 -10.68 40.64
C THR A 42 31.62 -11.10 40.25
N GLU A 43 30.95 -11.93 41.05
CA GLU A 43 29.55 -12.32 40.88
C GLU A 43 28.61 -11.12 40.98
N ASP A 44 28.83 -10.22 41.94
CA ASP A 44 28.05 -8.98 42.06
C ASP A 44 28.16 -8.13 40.79
N ILE A 45 29.37 -8.02 40.22
CA ILE A 45 29.61 -7.32 38.96
C ILE A 45 28.91 -8.02 37.78
N PHE A 46 28.98 -9.35 37.70
CA PHE A 46 28.27 -10.12 36.66
C PHE A 46 26.76 -9.94 36.73
N LEU A 47 26.17 -9.93 37.94
CA LEU A 47 24.74 -9.70 38.13
C LEU A 47 24.31 -8.32 37.61
N LEU A 48 25.13 -7.28 37.83
CA LEU A 48 24.87 -5.95 37.28
C LEU A 48 24.92 -5.94 35.74
N TYR A 49 25.88 -6.62 35.12
CA TYR A 49 25.93 -6.75 33.66
C TYR A 49 24.70 -7.49 33.11
N LEU A 50 24.34 -8.61 33.72
CA LEU A 50 23.16 -9.39 33.32
C LEU A 50 21.88 -8.56 33.44
N ALA A 51 21.75 -7.76 34.50
CA ALA A 51 20.62 -6.86 34.69
C ALA A 51 20.55 -5.77 33.60
N THR A 52 21.69 -5.16 33.26
CA THR A 52 21.76 -4.16 32.19
C THR A 52 21.38 -4.76 30.84
N ILE A 53 21.96 -5.92 30.48
CA ILE A 53 21.64 -6.63 29.24
C ILE A 53 20.16 -7.01 29.20
N GLY A 54 19.62 -7.53 30.31
CA GLY A 54 18.20 -7.88 30.41
C GLY A 54 17.29 -6.68 30.11
N LYS A 55 17.62 -5.51 30.68
CA LYS A 55 16.89 -4.26 30.45
C LYS A 55 16.97 -3.81 28.98
N GLU A 56 18.16 -3.82 28.38
CA GLU A 56 18.35 -3.46 26.97
C GLU A 56 17.56 -4.39 26.04
N LEU A 57 17.53 -5.70 26.33
CA LEU A 57 16.73 -6.66 25.58
C LEU A 57 15.22 -6.39 25.70
N ASP A 58 14.73 -5.99 26.87
CA ASP A 58 13.33 -5.63 27.05
C ASP A 58 12.97 -4.34 26.30
N GLU A 59 13.88 -3.36 26.26
CA GLU A 59 13.73 -2.15 25.46
C GLU A 59 13.68 -2.47 23.96
N ILE A 60 14.62 -3.29 23.45
CA ILE A 60 14.63 -3.77 22.06
C ILE A 60 13.33 -4.50 21.71
N ARG A 61 12.80 -5.37 22.60
CA ARG A 61 11.53 -6.07 22.36
C ARG A 61 10.37 -5.08 22.21
N ARG A 62 10.34 -4.00 22.99
CA ARG A 62 9.31 -2.95 22.89
C ARG A 62 9.42 -2.18 21.59
N GLU A 63 10.64 -1.79 21.19
CA GLU A 63 10.89 -1.12 19.91
C GLU A 63 10.47 -2.00 18.72
N ILE A 64 10.79 -3.29 18.75
CA ILE A 64 10.36 -4.25 17.72
C ILE A 64 8.82 -4.32 17.66
N ALA A 65 8.14 -4.35 18.80
CA ALA A 65 6.67 -4.37 18.84
C ALA A 65 6.08 -3.10 18.22
N GLU A 66 6.65 -1.92 18.51
CA GLU A 66 6.23 -0.65 17.92
C GLU A 66 6.49 -0.61 16.40
N VAL A 67 7.66 -1.07 15.95
CA VAL A 67 8.00 -1.15 14.53
C VAL A 67 7.01 -2.09 13.80
N ASN A 68 6.68 -3.24 14.37
CA ASN A 68 5.67 -4.14 13.80
C ASN A 68 4.30 -3.47 13.67
N GLN A 69 3.86 -2.72 14.69
CA GLN A 69 2.61 -1.96 14.59
C GLN A 69 2.64 -0.91 13.47
N ARG A 70 3.77 -0.22 13.29
CA ARG A 70 3.95 0.76 12.20
C ARG A 70 3.98 0.08 10.83
N ILE A 71 4.56 -1.11 10.72
CA ILE A 71 4.52 -1.93 9.50
C ILE A 71 3.08 -2.33 9.18
N ASP A 72 2.32 -2.82 10.15
CA ASP A 72 0.91 -3.19 9.95
C ASP A 72 0.05 -2.01 9.48
N GLN A 73 0.26 -0.83 10.06
CA GLN A 73 -0.41 0.40 9.62
C GLN A 73 -0.01 0.79 8.20
N THR A 74 1.27 0.64 7.86
CA THR A 74 1.78 0.93 6.51
C THR A 74 1.17 -0.03 5.48
N ASN A 75 1.09 -1.31 5.80
CA ASN A 75 0.46 -2.33 4.95
C ASN A 75 -1.01 -2.00 4.67
N ARG A 76 -1.79 -1.62 5.69
CA ARG A 76 -3.19 -1.20 5.50
C ARG A 76 -3.32 0.01 4.57
N ARG A 77 -2.42 1.00 4.69
CA ARG A 77 -2.40 2.16 3.79
C ARG A 77 -2.06 1.76 2.35
N ILE A 78 -1.17 0.80 2.16
CA ILE A 78 -0.83 0.26 0.83
C ILE A 78 -2.04 -0.44 0.22
N ASP A 79 -2.77 -1.24 0.99
CA ASP A 79 -3.98 -1.93 0.52
C ASP A 79 -5.07 -0.93 0.10
N GLU A 80 -5.27 0.13 0.89
CA GLU A 80 -6.22 1.21 0.56
C GLU A 80 -5.83 1.97 -0.71
N ILE A 81 -4.55 2.28 -0.87
CA ILE A 81 -4.04 2.93 -2.09
C ILE A 81 -4.23 2.02 -3.30
N SER A 82 -3.96 0.73 -3.16
CA SER A 82 -4.12 -0.25 -4.25
C SER A 82 -5.58 -0.30 -4.72
N LYS A 83 -6.54 -0.34 -3.81
CA LYS A 83 -7.98 -0.26 -4.15
C LYS A 83 -8.34 1.02 -4.91
N LYS A 84 -7.83 2.17 -4.47
CA LYS A 84 -8.07 3.45 -5.17
C LYS A 84 -7.47 3.48 -6.58
N ILE A 85 -6.31 2.84 -6.77
CA ILE A 85 -5.70 2.68 -8.09
C ILE A 85 -6.60 1.84 -8.98
N ASP A 86 -7.10 0.70 -8.50
CA ASP A 86 -8.01 -0.17 -9.25
C ASP A 86 -9.30 0.58 -9.66
N GLU A 87 -9.92 1.31 -8.73
CA GLU A 87 -11.09 2.15 -9.01
C GLU A 87 -10.79 3.24 -10.06
N THR A 88 -9.61 3.85 -9.99
CA THR A 88 -9.17 4.86 -10.95
C THR A 88 -8.98 4.25 -12.34
N ASN A 89 -8.35 3.07 -12.43
CA ASN A 89 -8.17 2.34 -13.68
C ASN A 89 -9.52 1.99 -14.32
N MET A 90 -10.49 1.51 -13.53
CA MET A 90 -11.84 1.22 -14.04
C MET A 90 -12.51 2.48 -14.64
N ARG A 91 -12.37 3.64 -13.99
CA ARG A 91 -12.91 4.91 -14.51
C ARG A 91 -12.21 5.37 -15.79
N ILE A 92 -10.91 5.13 -15.91
CA ILE A 92 -10.14 5.41 -17.12
C ILE A 92 -10.65 4.52 -18.26
N ASP A 93 -10.83 3.22 -18.02
CA ASP A 93 -11.34 2.28 -19.02
C ASP A 93 -12.74 2.66 -19.51
N GLU A 94 -13.63 3.08 -18.60
CA GLU A 94 -14.96 3.58 -18.96
C GLU A 94 -14.87 4.86 -19.81
N THR A 95 -13.99 5.78 -19.43
CA THR A 95 -13.76 7.03 -20.17
C THR A 95 -13.24 6.73 -21.59
N ASN A 96 -12.29 5.80 -21.73
CA ASN A 96 -11.77 5.37 -23.03
C ASN A 96 -12.88 4.78 -23.90
N LYS A 97 -13.73 3.90 -23.36
CA LYS A 97 -14.88 3.36 -24.10
C LYS A 97 -15.84 4.45 -24.60
N ARG A 98 -16.09 5.47 -23.76
CA ARG A 98 -16.93 6.61 -24.16
C ARG A 98 -16.27 7.44 -25.26
N ILE A 99 -14.96 7.65 -25.20
CA ILE A 99 -14.20 8.34 -26.25
C ILE A 99 -14.30 7.56 -27.56
N ASP A 100 -14.07 6.24 -27.54
CA ASP A 100 -14.16 5.39 -28.73
C ASP A 100 -15.56 5.45 -29.35
N ALA A 101 -16.62 5.37 -28.53
CA ALA A 101 -18.00 5.48 -29.01
C ALA A 101 -18.29 6.85 -29.65
N ILE A 102 -17.81 7.94 -29.05
CA ILE A 102 -17.94 9.29 -29.60
C ILE A 102 -17.18 9.40 -30.93
N ALA A 103 -15.95 8.88 -30.99
CA ALA A 103 -15.13 8.91 -32.20
C ALA A 103 -15.82 8.17 -33.36
N GLN A 104 -16.39 6.99 -33.09
CA GLN A 104 -17.15 6.23 -34.09
C GLN A 104 -18.39 6.98 -34.58
N GLU A 105 -19.20 7.55 -33.68
CA GLU A 105 -20.41 8.28 -34.08
C GLU A 105 -20.06 9.55 -34.86
N LEU A 106 -19.01 10.28 -34.46
CA LEU A 106 -18.53 11.43 -35.22
C LEU A 106 -18.04 11.02 -36.61
N GLY A 107 -17.29 9.92 -36.73
CA GLY A 107 -16.88 9.37 -38.01
C GLY A 107 -18.08 9.08 -38.92
N ARG A 108 -19.10 8.40 -38.40
CA ARG A 108 -20.35 8.11 -39.12
C ARG A 108 -21.06 9.38 -39.60
N ARG A 109 -21.16 10.40 -38.74
CA ARG A 109 -21.78 11.69 -39.09
C ARG A 109 -20.99 12.47 -40.13
N ILE A 110 -19.66 12.40 -40.10
CA ILE A 110 -18.79 12.98 -41.11
C ILE A 110 -19.02 12.29 -42.45
N ASP A 111 -19.02 10.95 -42.49
CA ASP A 111 -19.28 10.19 -43.72
C ASP A 111 -20.66 10.50 -44.32
N GLU A 112 -21.69 10.61 -43.48
CA GLU A 112 -23.04 10.99 -43.91
C GLU A 112 -23.07 12.43 -44.47
N THR A 113 -22.37 13.36 -43.82
CA THR A 113 -22.24 14.74 -44.29
C THR A 113 -21.51 14.81 -45.61
N ASN A 114 -20.42 14.06 -45.78
CA ASN A 114 -19.66 13.98 -47.04
C ASN A 114 -20.54 13.46 -48.17
N LYS A 115 -21.32 12.39 -47.95
CA LYS A 115 -22.28 11.88 -48.95
C LYS A 115 -23.31 12.93 -49.36
N ARG A 116 -23.83 13.71 -48.41
CA ARG A 116 -24.77 14.81 -48.71
C ARG A 116 -24.09 15.91 -49.53
N ILE A 117 -22.84 16.25 -49.20
CA ILE A 117 -22.04 17.22 -49.96
C ILE A 117 -21.81 16.72 -51.40
N ASP A 118 -21.41 15.46 -51.58
CA ASP A 118 -21.24 14.85 -52.91
C ASP A 118 -22.52 14.91 -53.73
N GLY A 119 -23.67 14.61 -53.11
CA GLY A 119 -24.99 14.73 -53.73
C GLY A 119 -25.32 16.17 -54.17
N VAL A 120 -24.99 17.17 -53.35
CA VAL A 120 -25.16 18.58 -53.71
C VAL A 120 -24.25 18.96 -54.88
N TYR A 121 -22.98 18.54 -54.87
CA TYR A 121 -22.06 18.77 -55.99
C TYR A 121 -22.58 18.17 -57.30
N ALA A 122 -23.12 16.94 -57.27
CA ALA A 122 -23.70 16.31 -58.45
C ALA A 122 -24.88 17.12 -59.02
N LEU A 123 -25.81 17.55 -58.17
CA LEU A 123 -26.94 18.39 -58.59
C LEU A 123 -26.49 19.72 -59.19
N LEU A 124 -25.48 20.37 -58.61
CA LEU A 124 -24.93 21.61 -59.13
C LEU A 124 -24.31 21.43 -60.53
N LEU A 125 -23.60 20.33 -60.76
CA LEU A 125 -23.05 19.99 -62.08
C LEU A 125 -24.15 19.78 -63.12
N ASP A 126 -25.23 19.09 -62.75
CA ASP A 126 -26.34 18.85 -63.67
C ASP A 126 -27.11 20.14 -63.98
N MET A 127 -27.32 21.01 -62.99
CA MET A 127 -27.86 22.36 -63.22
C MET A 127 -26.96 23.18 -64.16
N GLN A 128 -25.64 23.13 -63.96
CA GLN A 128 -24.69 23.84 -64.83
C GLN A 128 -24.79 23.35 -66.29
N LYS A 129 -24.90 22.04 -66.52
CA LYS A 129 -25.10 21.48 -67.87
C LYS A 129 -26.40 21.97 -68.51
N LEU A 130 -27.51 21.95 -67.77
CA LEU A 130 -28.81 22.42 -68.27
C LEU A 130 -28.77 23.90 -68.65
N LEU A 131 -28.13 24.74 -67.83
CA LEU A 131 -27.96 26.17 -68.13
C LEU A 131 -27.15 26.39 -69.41
N VAL A 132 -26.08 25.62 -69.62
CA VAL A 132 -25.29 25.68 -70.87
C VAL A 132 -26.13 25.25 -72.08
N GLU A 133 -26.97 24.23 -71.94
CA GLU A 133 -27.83 23.76 -73.03
C GLU A 133 -28.91 24.79 -73.40
N ILE A 134 -29.55 25.41 -72.40
CA ILE A 134 -30.52 26.48 -72.61
C ILE A 134 -29.87 27.67 -73.32
N ALA A 135 -28.68 28.08 -72.85
CA ALA A 135 -27.92 29.19 -73.44
C ALA A 135 -27.49 28.94 -74.90
N ARG A 136 -27.34 27.68 -75.33
CA ARG A 136 -27.05 27.33 -76.74
C ARG A 136 -28.30 27.32 -77.64
N LYS A 137 -29.49 27.15 -77.06
CA LYS A 137 -30.77 27.09 -77.78
C LYS A 137 -31.46 28.46 -77.89
N SER A 138 -30.99 29.45 -77.12
CA SER A 138 -31.45 30.84 -77.10
C SER A 138 -30.69 31.67 -78.13
#